data_AF-A0A7S1MHD6-F1
#
_entry.id   AF-A0A7S1MHD6-F1
#
_cell.length_a   1.000
_cell.length_b   1.000
_cell.length_c   1.000
_cell.angle_alpha   90.00
_cell.angle_beta   90.00
_cell.angle_gamma   90.00
#
_symmetry.space_group_name_H-M   'P 1'
#
loop_
_entity.id
_entity.type
_entity.pdbx_description
1 polymer ?
#
loop_
_entity_poly.entity_id
_entity_poly.type
_entity_poly.pdbx_seq_one_letter_code
_entity_poly.pdbx_strand_id
1 'polypeptide(L)'
;EWNRRVIDVTGYTKEHVIGKDFLSFVLESCRAEAHRVLSDAFAGQSTPNFEVLVATTVKEPVTFLLSAAPHMSSAGNILGVICIGQDITHIKELEVKKSQFAATVTHELRSPLHGIIGLSDNLLAEIQEKGRMHRSMLMINNCARRLLDLVTNIMDLSSLVQSKRMKLSRDPVHIAKIIEEVIMLTTCAVDKAGHPV
;
A
#
# COMPACT_ATOMS: atom_id res chain seq x y z
N GLU A 1 30.53 2.93 11.41
CA GLU A 1 31.59 2.42 10.52
C GLU A 1 31.00 2.02 9.18
N TRP A 2 31.73 2.19 8.07
CA TRP A 2 31.31 1.69 6.76
C TRP A 2 31.71 0.22 6.64
N ASN A 3 30.76 -0.70 6.79
CA ASN A 3 31.02 -2.13 6.85
C ASN A 3 31.07 -2.77 5.44
N ARG A 4 31.58 -4.01 5.36
CA ARG A 4 31.70 -4.74 4.10
C ARG A 4 30.36 -4.91 3.39
N ARG A 5 29.28 -5.13 4.13
CA ARG A 5 27.94 -5.33 3.55
C ARG A 5 27.48 -4.11 2.75
N VAL A 6 27.69 -2.90 3.26
CA VAL A 6 27.31 -1.67 2.54
C VAL A 6 28.15 -1.50 1.26
N ILE A 7 29.44 -1.87 1.30
CA ILE A 7 30.30 -1.88 0.10
C ILE A 7 29.76 -2.86 -0.93
N ASP A 8 29.44 -4.10 -0.53
CA ASP A 8 28.94 -5.15 -1.43
C ASP A 8 27.64 -4.75 -2.14
N VAL A 9 26.74 -4.04 -1.44
CA VAL A 9 25.43 -3.66 -2.01
C VAL A 9 25.41 -2.31 -2.73
N THR A 10 26.26 -1.35 -2.34
CA THR A 10 26.30 0.01 -2.94
C THR A 10 27.47 0.24 -3.90
N GLY A 11 28.55 -0.52 -3.76
CA GLY A 11 29.80 -0.36 -4.51
C GLY A 11 30.70 0.79 -4.05
N TYR A 12 30.28 1.59 -3.06
CA TYR A 12 31.15 2.63 -2.53
C TYR A 12 32.11 2.07 -1.50
N THR A 13 33.40 2.27 -1.74
CA THR A 13 34.45 1.93 -0.79
C THR A 13 34.49 2.94 0.35
N LYS A 14 35.08 2.52 1.48
CA LYS A 14 35.19 3.37 2.69
C LYS A 14 35.96 4.67 2.40
N GLU A 15 37.00 4.61 1.60
CA GLU A 15 37.85 5.75 1.23
C GLU A 15 37.08 6.79 0.41
N HIS A 16 36.12 6.33 -0.39
CA HIS A 16 35.32 7.21 -1.24
C HIS A 16 34.21 7.94 -0.50
N VAL A 17 33.73 7.38 0.62
CA VAL A 17 32.58 7.92 1.38
C VAL A 17 32.99 8.74 2.59
N ILE A 18 34.16 8.48 3.18
CA ILE A 18 34.64 9.24 4.34
C ILE A 18 34.82 10.70 3.96
N GLY A 19 34.29 11.61 4.79
CA GLY A 19 34.36 13.05 4.59
C GLY A 19 33.35 13.61 3.59
N LYS A 20 32.55 12.76 2.93
CA LYS A 20 31.44 13.19 2.09
C LYS A 20 30.13 13.23 2.87
N ASP A 21 29.23 14.11 2.45
CA ASP A 21 27.87 14.14 2.97
C ASP A 21 27.10 12.89 2.53
N PHE A 22 26.48 12.19 3.47
CA PHE A 22 25.64 11.02 3.21
C PHE A 22 24.50 11.32 2.23
N LEU A 23 23.91 12.52 2.30
CA LEU A 23 22.79 12.91 1.43
C LEU A 23 23.19 12.99 -0.05
N SER A 24 24.48 13.12 -0.37
CA SER A 24 24.97 13.09 -1.75
C SER A 24 24.73 11.72 -2.43
N PHE A 25 24.66 10.64 -1.66
CA PHE A 25 24.40 9.29 -2.15
C PHE A 25 22.90 8.93 -2.15
N VAL A 26 22.06 9.72 -1.47
CA VAL A 26 20.61 9.54 -1.42
C VAL A 26 19.97 10.15 -2.66
N LEU A 27 19.00 9.45 -3.27
CA LEU A 27 18.24 9.98 -4.39
C LEU A 27 17.37 11.17 -3.97
N GLU A 28 17.17 12.11 -4.90
CA GLU A 28 16.46 13.38 -4.67
C GLU A 28 15.09 13.20 -3.99
N SER A 29 14.35 12.15 -4.38
CA SER A 29 13.03 11.82 -3.83
C SER A 29 13.01 11.61 -2.31
N CYS A 30 14.14 11.25 -1.70
CA CYS A 30 14.25 10.93 -0.28
C CYS A 30 15.13 11.94 0.51
N ARG A 31 15.80 12.88 -0.16
CA ARG A 31 16.76 13.79 0.49
C ARG A 31 16.14 14.66 1.56
N ALA A 32 14.97 15.24 1.31
CA ALA A 32 14.30 16.12 2.26
C ALA A 32 13.92 15.39 3.57
N GLU A 33 13.41 14.17 3.44
CA GLU A 33 13.05 13.34 4.59
C GLU A 33 14.30 12.87 5.37
N ALA A 34 15.32 12.40 4.65
CA ALA A 34 16.59 11.99 5.25
C ALA A 34 17.29 13.15 5.97
N HIS A 35 17.33 14.34 5.36
CA HIS A 35 17.89 15.54 5.98
C HIS A 35 17.16 15.90 7.28
N ARG A 36 15.82 15.87 7.26
CA ARG A 36 15.01 16.16 8.45
C ARG A 36 15.36 15.20 9.59
N VAL A 37 15.35 13.90 9.32
CA VAL A 37 15.64 12.88 10.33
C VAL A 37 17.07 12.99 10.86
N LEU A 38 18.06 13.19 9.99
CA LEU A 38 19.44 13.37 10.44
C LEU A 38 19.61 14.65 11.28
N SER A 39 18.96 15.75 10.90
CA SER A 39 18.96 16.99 11.67
C SER A 39 18.37 16.80 13.07
N ASP A 40 17.25 16.07 13.18
CA ASP A 40 16.62 15.76 14.47
C ASP A 40 17.58 14.92 15.35
N ALA A 41 18.26 13.92 14.76
CA ALA A 41 19.27 13.13 15.47
C ALA A 41 20.47 13.99 15.90
N PHE A 42 20.94 14.94 15.07
CA PHE A 42 22.00 15.90 15.44
C PHE A 42 21.57 16.87 16.55
N ALA A 43 20.27 17.10 16.72
CA ALA A 43 19.72 17.87 17.83
C ALA A 43 19.52 17.02 19.11
N GLY A 44 19.94 15.75 19.11
CA GLY A 44 19.82 14.85 20.26
C GLY A 44 18.42 14.25 20.42
N GLN A 45 17.55 14.38 19.42
CA GLN A 45 16.20 13.85 19.48
C GLN A 45 16.14 12.37 19.05
N SER A 46 15.18 11.65 19.61
CA SER A 46 14.86 10.30 19.14
C SER A 46 14.22 10.40 17.76
N THR A 47 14.71 9.62 16.80
CA THR A 47 14.18 9.64 15.43
C THR A 47 13.51 8.32 15.07
N PRO A 48 12.41 8.35 14.28
CA PRO A 48 11.83 7.13 13.77
C PRO A 48 12.72 6.52 12.68
N ASN A 49 12.54 5.22 12.43
CA ASN A 49 13.14 4.59 11.26
C ASN A 49 12.57 5.21 9.98
N PHE A 50 13.40 5.34 8.96
CA PHE A 50 13.04 5.96 7.69
C PHE A 50 13.65 5.19 6.53
N GLU A 51 12.98 5.23 5.38
CA GLU A 51 13.42 4.55 4.17
C GLU A 51 14.17 5.54 3.27
N VAL A 52 15.32 5.12 2.74
CA VAL A 52 16.07 5.90 1.75
C VAL A 52 16.45 5.02 0.58
N LEU A 53 16.36 5.61 -0.62
CA LEU A 53 16.99 5.02 -1.80
C LEU A 53 18.39 5.60 -1.93
N VAL A 54 19.38 4.73 -1.95
CA VAL A 54 20.80 5.07 -2.12
C VAL A 54 21.22 4.69 -3.53
N ALA A 55 21.75 5.66 -4.28
CA ALA A 55 22.32 5.43 -5.60
C ALA A 55 23.52 4.49 -5.49
N THR A 56 23.71 3.57 -6.42
CA THR A 56 24.85 2.63 -6.39
C THR A 56 25.72 2.79 -7.62
N THR A 57 26.97 2.36 -7.54
CA THR A 57 27.89 2.32 -8.70
C THR A 57 27.86 1.01 -9.47
N VAL A 58 27.16 0.00 -8.95
CA VAL A 58 27.22 -1.40 -9.44
C VAL A 58 25.91 -1.85 -10.08
N LYS A 59 24.76 -1.31 -9.66
CA LYS A 59 23.41 -1.76 -10.03
C LYS A 59 22.36 -0.66 -9.86
N GLU A 60 21.09 -1.04 -9.91
CA GLU A 60 19.98 -0.16 -9.54
C GLU A 60 20.05 0.32 -8.07
N PRO A 61 19.40 1.44 -7.71
CA PRO A 61 19.38 1.96 -6.35
C PRO A 61 18.95 0.91 -5.31
N VAL A 62 19.59 0.96 -4.14
CA VAL A 62 19.28 0.06 -3.02
C VAL A 62 18.38 0.79 -2.03
N THR A 63 17.31 0.12 -1.60
CA THR A 63 16.43 0.66 -0.56
C THR A 63 16.94 0.22 0.81
N PHE A 64 17.31 1.19 1.64
CA PHE A 64 17.69 0.97 3.02
C PHE A 64 16.61 1.44 3.99
N LEU A 65 16.30 0.62 4.98
CA LEU A 65 15.64 1.07 6.21
C LEU A 65 16.72 1.52 7.18
N LEU A 66 16.76 2.82 7.47
CA LEU A 66 17.73 3.42 8.37
C LEU A 66 17.12 3.74 9.73
N SER A 67 17.91 3.54 10.78
CA SER A 67 17.68 4.06 12.11
C SER A 67 18.84 4.97 12.47
N ALA A 68 18.54 6.23 12.85
CA ALA A 68 19.53 7.24 13.21
C ALA A 68 19.42 7.59 14.69
N ALA A 69 20.52 7.50 15.41
CA ALA A 69 20.58 7.84 16.83
C ALA A 69 21.72 8.83 17.12
N PRO A 70 21.50 9.81 18.01
CA PRO A 70 22.58 10.67 18.49
C PRO A 70 23.64 9.81 19.18
N HIS A 71 24.91 10.06 18.83
CA HIS A 71 26.04 9.52 19.55
C HIS A 71 26.55 10.57 20.52
N MET A 72 26.43 10.26 21.81
CA MET A 72 26.84 11.14 22.91
C MET A 72 28.19 10.73 23.48
N SER A 73 28.99 11.71 23.87
CA SER A 73 30.14 11.53 24.75
C SER A 73 29.70 11.15 26.17
N SER A 74 30.60 10.59 26.98
CA SER A 74 30.39 10.37 28.42
C SER A 74 30.08 11.66 29.19
N ALA A 75 30.43 12.83 28.63
CA ALA A 75 30.12 14.15 29.16
C ALA A 75 28.74 14.71 28.72
N GLY A 76 27.95 13.97 27.94
CA GLY A 76 26.61 14.38 27.48
C GLY A 76 26.58 15.27 26.23
N ASN A 77 27.73 15.52 25.60
CA ASN A 77 27.80 16.29 24.34
C ASN A 77 27.57 15.38 23.12
N ILE A 78 26.86 15.90 22.11
CA ILE A 78 26.63 15.20 20.84
C ILE A 78 27.94 15.17 20.04
N LEU A 79 28.50 13.97 19.83
CA LEU A 79 29.66 13.73 18.99
C LEU A 79 29.28 13.56 17.52
N GLY A 80 28.05 13.12 17.24
CA GLY A 80 27.53 12.94 15.90
C GLY A 80 26.29 12.06 15.86
N VAL A 81 26.04 11.43 14.72
CA VAL A 81 24.91 10.52 14.50
C VAL A 81 25.45 9.16 14.05
N ILE A 82 24.96 8.09 14.68
CA ILE A 82 25.18 6.72 14.21
C ILE A 82 23.93 6.29 13.45
N CYS A 83 24.14 5.79 12.23
CA CYS A 83 23.09 5.17 11.42
C CYS A 83 23.31 3.68 11.31
N ILE A 84 22.25 2.90 11.52
CA ILE A 84 22.21 1.47 11.20
C ILE A 84 21.24 1.30 10.04
N GLY A 85 21.66 0.58 9.00
CA GLY A 85 20.87 0.37 7.80
C GLY A 85 20.66 -1.09 7.47
N GLN A 86 19.41 -1.44 7.17
CA GLN A 86 19.04 -2.76 6.64
C GLN A 86 18.68 -2.62 5.15
N ASP A 87 19.31 -3.42 4.30
CA ASP A 87 18.91 -3.55 2.90
C ASP A 87 17.56 -4.29 2.85
N ILE A 88 16.53 -3.56 2.44
CA ILE A 88 15.15 -4.06 2.30
C ILE A 88 14.70 -4.10 0.84
N THR A 89 15.64 -3.95 -0.11
CA THR A 89 15.34 -3.89 -1.56
C THR A 89 14.55 -5.11 -2.01
N HIS A 90 15.01 -6.31 -1.63
CA HIS A 90 14.33 -7.56 -1.99
C HIS A 90 12.92 -7.65 -1.38
N ILE A 91 12.74 -7.17 -0.15
CA ILE A 91 11.43 -7.17 0.51
C ILE A 91 10.48 -6.23 -0.24
N LYS A 92 10.93 -5.03 -0.61
CA LYS A 92 10.13 -4.08 -1.40
C LYS A 92 9.77 -4.62 -2.77
N GLU A 93 10.71 -5.26 -3.47
CA GLU A 93 10.43 -5.92 -4.74
C GLU A 93 9.37 -7.02 -4.61
N LEU A 94 9.45 -7.84 -3.55
CA LEU A 94 8.46 -8.87 -3.26
C LEU A 94 7.08 -8.28 -2.94
N GLU A 95 7.03 -7.19 -2.16
CA GLU A 95 5.79 -6.48 -1.86
C GLU A 95 5.12 -5.95 -3.14
N VAL A 96 5.90 -5.32 -4.03
CA VAL A 96 5.42 -4.83 -5.31
C VAL A 96 4.90 -5.98 -6.18
N LYS A 97 5.67 -7.05 -6.34
CA LYS A 97 5.27 -8.24 -7.13
C LYS A 97 4.01 -8.90 -6.57
N LYS A 98 3.91 -9.05 -5.25
CA LYS A 98 2.73 -9.61 -4.58
C LYS A 98 1.48 -8.78 -4.88
N SER A 99 1.61 -7.46 -4.81
CA SER A 99 0.49 -6.56 -5.08
C SER A 99 0.10 -6.53 -6.56
N GLN A 100 1.08 -6.56 -7.48
CA GLN A 100 0.81 -6.72 -8.92
C GLN A 100 0.09 -8.04 -9.23
N PHE A 101 0.55 -9.14 -8.64
CA PHE A 101 -0.09 -10.45 -8.79
C PHE A 101 -1.54 -10.43 -8.30
N ALA A 102 -1.80 -9.85 -7.12
CA ALA A 102 -3.16 -9.69 -6.60
C ALA A 102 -4.05 -8.88 -7.55
N ALA A 103 -3.54 -7.77 -8.10
CA ALA A 103 -4.28 -6.98 -9.08
C ALA A 103 -4.62 -7.78 -10.35
N THR A 104 -3.64 -8.48 -10.93
CA THR A 104 -3.86 -9.32 -12.11
C THR A 104 -4.90 -10.40 -11.88
N VAL A 105 -4.78 -11.16 -10.79
CA VAL A 105 -5.74 -12.22 -10.46
C VAL A 105 -7.15 -11.64 -10.27
N THR A 106 -7.28 -10.49 -9.62
CA THR A 106 -8.58 -9.81 -9.50
C THR A 106 -9.18 -9.48 -10.87
N HIS A 107 -8.41 -8.89 -11.78
CA HIS A 107 -8.91 -8.54 -13.11
C HIS A 107 -9.39 -9.78 -13.88
N GLU A 108 -8.63 -10.87 -13.83
CA GLU A 108 -8.97 -12.14 -14.48
C GLU A 108 -10.20 -12.81 -13.85
N LEU A 109 -10.43 -12.65 -12.54
CA LEU A 109 -11.60 -13.19 -11.84
C LEU A 109 -12.88 -12.37 -12.09
N ARG A 110 -12.74 -11.07 -12.39
CA ARG A 110 -13.89 -10.18 -12.62
C ARG A 110 -14.76 -10.66 -13.78
N SER A 111 -14.15 -11.04 -14.89
CA SER A 111 -14.85 -11.47 -16.11
C SER A 111 -15.71 -12.74 -15.91
N PRO A 112 -15.17 -13.87 -15.41
CA PRO A 112 -15.97 -15.08 -15.17
C PRO A 112 -17.04 -14.87 -14.10
N LEU A 113 -16.82 -14.02 -13.09
CA LEU A 113 -17.83 -13.69 -12.09
C LEU A 113 -19.01 -12.94 -12.70
N HIS A 114 -18.76 -11.95 -13.56
CA HIS A 114 -19.84 -11.30 -14.31
C HIS A 114 -20.60 -12.28 -15.20
N GLY A 115 -19.91 -13.26 -15.81
CA GLY A 115 -20.55 -14.33 -16.57
C GLY A 115 -21.48 -15.19 -15.71
N ILE A 116 -21.03 -15.63 -14.53
CA ILE A 116 -21.86 -16.40 -13.59
C ILE A 116 -23.06 -15.59 -13.12
N ILE A 117 -22.87 -14.31 -12.78
CA ILE A 117 -23.95 -13.41 -12.39
C ILE A 117 -24.97 -13.27 -13.52
N GLY A 118 -24.52 -12.97 -14.74
CA GLY A 118 -25.43 -12.80 -15.89
C GLY A 118 -26.19 -14.06 -16.26
N LEU A 119 -25.53 -15.22 -16.28
CA LEU A 119 -26.19 -16.51 -16.53
C LEU A 119 -27.19 -16.86 -15.44
N SER A 120 -26.84 -16.64 -14.18
CA SER A 120 -27.76 -16.91 -13.06
C SER A 120 -28.92 -15.93 -13.00
N ASP A 121 -28.71 -14.64 -13.30
CA ASP A 121 -29.78 -13.63 -13.43
C ASP A 121 -30.77 -14.03 -14.54
N ASN A 122 -30.26 -14.44 -15.72
CA ASN A 122 -31.10 -14.91 -16.83
C ASN A 122 -31.92 -16.14 -16.44
N LEU A 123 -31.28 -17.16 -15.86
CA LEU A 123 -31.97 -18.38 -15.43
C LEU A 123 -32.99 -18.08 -14.32
N LEU A 124 -32.70 -17.14 -13.41
CA LEU A 124 -33.66 -16.70 -12.40
C LEU A 124 -34.90 -16.05 -13.00
N ALA A 125 -34.75 -15.30 -14.10
CA ALA A 125 -35.87 -14.68 -14.81
C ALA A 125 -36.75 -15.70 -15.54
N GLU A 126 -36.20 -16.83 -15.98
CA GLU A 126 -36.93 -17.91 -16.67
C GLU A 126 -37.69 -18.86 -15.72
N ILE A 127 -37.27 -18.96 -14.45
CA ILE A 127 -37.89 -19.85 -13.47
C ILE A 127 -39.22 -19.27 -12.96
N GLN A 128 -40.33 -19.85 -13.40
CA GLN A 128 -41.67 -19.44 -12.98
C GLN A 128 -42.04 -19.88 -11.55
N GLU A 129 -41.60 -21.07 -11.11
CA GLU A 129 -41.87 -21.55 -9.75
C GLU A 129 -40.70 -21.29 -8.80
N LYS A 130 -41.00 -20.70 -7.63
CA LYS A 130 -40.02 -20.48 -6.54
C LYS A 130 -39.68 -21.78 -5.77
N GLY A 131 -39.41 -22.86 -6.50
CA GLY A 131 -39.03 -24.16 -5.98
C GLY A 131 -37.57 -24.26 -5.51
N ARG A 132 -37.03 -25.49 -5.46
CA ARG A 132 -35.63 -25.74 -5.06
C ARG A 132 -34.61 -25.14 -6.04
N MET A 133 -34.89 -25.19 -7.34
CA MET A 133 -34.00 -24.65 -8.38
C MET A 133 -33.84 -23.13 -8.25
N HIS A 134 -34.95 -22.40 -8.07
CA HIS A 134 -34.95 -20.95 -7.84
C HIS A 134 -34.06 -20.55 -6.64
N ARG A 135 -34.24 -21.22 -5.49
CA ARG A 135 -33.42 -20.96 -4.29
C ARG A 135 -31.94 -21.27 -4.49
N SER A 136 -31.62 -22.34 -5.21
CA SER A 136 -30.23 -22.71 -5.50
C SER A 136 -29.56 -21.69 -6.42
N MET A 137 -30.28 -21.21 -7.44
CA MET A 137 -29.78 -20.19 -8.36
C MET A 137 -29.60 -18.84 -7.68
N LEU A 138 -30.51 -18.46 -6.77
CA LEU A 138 -30.34 -17.30 -5.90
C LEU A 138 -29.09 -17.40 -5.03
N MET A 139 -28.79 -18.57 -4.46
CA MET A 139 -27.55 -18.76 -3.69
C MET A 139 -26.32 -18.59 -4.57
N ILE A 140 -26.29 -19.19 -5.76
CA ILE A 140 -25.15 -19.07 -6.69
C ILE A 140 -24.93 -17.61 -7.08
N ASN A 141 -25.99 -16.89 -7.45
CA ASN A 141 -25.91 -15.48 -7.82
C ASN A 141 -25.40 -14.61 -6.66
N ASN A 142 -25.95 -14.78 -5.47
CA ASN A 142 -25.52 -14.05 -4.27
C ASN A 142 -24.07 -14.35 -3.90
N CYS A 143 -23.64 -15.61 -4.01
CA CYS A 143 -22.23 -15.99 -3.79
C CYS A 143 -21.31 -15.35 -4.83
N ALA A 144 -21.69 -15.33 -6.10
CA ALA A 144 -20.90 -14.73 -7.17
C ALA A 144 -20.78 -13.20 -6.98
N ARG A 145 -21.87 -12.51 -6.61
CA ARG A 145 -21.86 -11.08 -6.29
C ARG A 145 -20.96 -10.76 -5.11
N ARG A 146 -21.10 -11.48 -4.00
CA ARG A 146 -20.24 -11.32 -2.81
C ARG A 146 -18.76 -11.55 -3.13
N LEU A 147 -18.46 -12.54 -3.96
CA LEU A 147 -17.08 -12.81 -4.37
C LEU A 147 -16.53 -11.69 -5.26
N LEU A 148 -17.35 -11.14 -6.16
CA LEU A 148 -16.98 -9.99 -6.99
C LEU A 148 -16.67 -8.76 -6.13
N ASP A 149 -17.50 -8.48 -5.13
CA ASP A 149 -17.28 -7.38 -4.18
C ASP A 149 -15.97 -7.58 -3.41
N LEU A 150 -15.73 -8.78 -2.89
CA LEU A 150 -14.50 -9.13 -2.18
C LEU A 150 -13.26 -8.95 -3.06
N VAL A 151 -13.31 -9.48 -4.28
CA VAL A 151 -12.22 -9.41 -5.26
C VAL A 151 -11.94 -7.94 -5.62
N THR A 152 -12.98 -7.13 -5.79
CA THR A 152 -12.86 -5.69 -6.08
C THR A 152 -12.22 -4.93 -4.91
N ASN A 153 -12.67 -5.18 -3.68
CA ASN A 153 -12.10 -4.56 -2.48
C ASN A 153 -10.59 -4.88 -2.31
N ILE A 154 -10.16 -6.10 -2.67
CA ILE A 154 -8.73 -6.48 -2.64
C ILE A 154 -7.91 -5.65 -3.64
N MET A 155 -8.45 -5.33 -4.81
CA MET A 155 -7.78 -4.48 -5.80
C MET A 155 -7.64 -3.04 -5.30
N ASP A 156 -8.69 -2.50 -4.67
CA ASP A 156 -8.67 -1.15 -4.13
C ASP A 156 -7.63 -1.02 -3.01
N LEU A 157 -7.57 -2.02 -2.11
CA LEU A 157 -6.52 -2.10 -1.09
C LEU A 157 -5.12 -2.22 -1.68
N SER A 158 -4.96 -3.06 -2.71
CA SER A 158 -3.66 -3.23 -3.40
C SER A 158 -3.19 -1.91 -4.03
N SER A 159 -4.12 -1.18 -4.65
CA SER A 159 -3.85 0.12 -5.26
C SER A 159 -3.45 1.16 -4.20
N LEU A 160 -4.14 1.20 -3.06
CA LEU A 160 -3.84 2.10 -1.94
C LEU A 160 -2.43 1.91 -1.36
N VAL A 161 -2.01 0.66 -1.19
CA VAL A 161 -0.69 0.32 -0.64
C VAL A 161 0.44 0.75 -1.59
N GLN A 162 0.25 0.60 -2.90
CA GLN A 162 1.30 0.92 -3.89
C GLN A 162 1.48 2.42 -4.14
N SER A 163 0.39 3.18 -4.29
CA SER A 163 0.50 4.57 -4.74
C SER A 163 0.79 5.58 -3.64
N LYS A 164 0.83 5.16 -2.35
CA LYS A 164 0.87 6.03 -1.14
C LYS A 164 -0.20 7.14 -1.09
N ARG A 165 -1.03 7.27 -2.14
CA ARG A 165 -2.10 8.26 -2.34
C ARG A 165 -3.13 7.65 -3.28
N MET A 166 -4.39 7.61 -2.84
CA MET A 166 -5.51 7.38 -3.75
C MET A 166 -5.63 8.60 -4.68
N LYS A 167 -5.80 8.37 -5.99
CA LYS A 167 -6.17 9.46 -6.91
C LYS A 167 -7.60 9.89 -6.57
N LEU A 168 -7.72 10.93 -5.76
CA LEU A 168 -9.01 11.53 -5.43
C LEU A 168 -9.47 12.40 -6.60
N SER A 169 -10.62 12.08 -7.20
CA SER A 169 -11.34 13.04 -8.04
C SER A 169 -11.95 14.09 -7.12
N ARG A 170 -11.57 15.35 -7.29
CA ARG A 170 -12.06 16.47 -6.49
C ARG A 170 -12.93 17.35 -7.37
N ASP A 171 -14.21 17.01 -7.39
CA ASP A 171 -15.24 17.75 -8.12
C ASP A 171 -16.26 18.33 -7.11
N PRO A 172 -16.87 19.50 -7.37
CA PRO A 172 -17.95 20.02 -6.55
C PRO A 172 -19.09 19.00 -6.44
N VAL A 173 -19.48 18.64 -5.22
CA VAL A 173 -20.53 17.65 -4.94
C VAL A 173 -21.68 18.27 -4.16
N HIS A 174 -22.90 17.91 -4.51
CA HIS A 174 -24.10 18.33 -3.79
C HIS A 174 -24.44 17.32 -2.69
N ILE A 175 -23.93 17.54 -1.47
CA ILE A 175 -24.04 16.58 -0.35
C ILE A 175 -25.49 16.14 -0.10
N ALA A 176 -26.46 17.06 -0.17
CA ALA A 176 -27.87 16.72 0.05
C ALA A 176 -28.38 15.67 -0.97
N LYS A 177 -27.92 15.73 -2.23
CA LYS A 177 -28.33 14.78 -3.27
C LYS A 177 -27.73 13.39 -3.01
N ILE A 178 -26.47 13.34 -2.58
CA ILE A 178 -25.82 12.08 -2.20
C ILE A 178 -26.53 11.45 -1.00
N ILE A 179 -26.89 12.25 0.00
CA ILE A 179 -27.62 11.77 1.17
C ILE A 179 -28.99 11.20 0.76
N GLU A 180 -29.73 11.88 -0.10
CA GLU A 180 -31.01 11.37 -0.63
C GLU A 180 -30.83 10.05 -1.38
N GLU A 181 -29.82 9.94 -2.25
CA GLU A 181 -29.49 8.70 -2.97
C GLU A 181 -29.13 7.56 -2.01
N VAL A 182 -28.34 7.83 -0.97
CA VAL A 182 -27.97 6.83 0.05
C VAL A 182 -29.19 6.40 0.87
N ILE A 183 -30.07 7.33 1.26
CA ILE A 183 -31.31 7.02 1.97
C ILE A 183 -32.20 6.14 1.10
N MET A 184 -32.33 6.44 -0.18
CA MET A 184 -33.11 5.64 -1.13
C MET A 184 -32.54 4.22 -1.31
N LEU A 185 -31.21 4.08 -1.37
CA LEU A 185 -30.56 2.77 -1.49
C LEU A 185 -30.67 1.94 -0.20
N THR A 186 -30.63 2.58 0.96
CA THR A 186 -30.64 1.89 2.27
C THR A 186 -32.04 1.61 2.78
N THR A 187 -33.06 2.38 2.37
CA THR A 187 -34.46 2.10 2.75
C THR A 187 -34.98 0.77 2.22
N CYS A 188 -34.45 0.25 1.12
CA CYS A 188 -34.77 -1.11 0.64
C CYS A 188 -34.12 -2.23 1.47
N ALA A 189 -33.10 -1.90 2.28
CA ALA A 189 -32.35 -2.82 3.13
C ALA A 189 -32.76 -2.74 4.60
N VAL A 190 -33.84 -2.03 4.92
CA VAL A 190 -34.45 -1.99 6.24
C VAL A 190 -35.94 -2.37 6.18
N ASP A 191 -36.44 -3.04 7.21
CA ASP A 191 -37.87 -3.34 7.33
C ASP A 191 -38.70 -2.07 7.60
N LYS A 192 -40.03 -2.21 7.63
CA LYS A 192 -40.96 -1.09 7.93
C LYS A 192 -40.75 -0.45 9.32
N ALA A 193 -39.95 -1.07 10.19
CA ALA A 193 -39.61 -0.58 11.53
C ALA A 193 -38.19 0.02 11.59
N GLY A 194 -37.43 0.04 10.50
CA GLY A 194 -36.08 0.57 10.42
C GLY A 194 -34.98 -0.40 10.86
N HIS A 195 -35.27 -1.69 11.02
CA HIS A 195 -34.25 -2.70 11.30
C HIS A 195 -33.62 -3.22 10.00
N PRO A 196 -32.31 -3.48 9.97
CA PRO A 196 -31.68 -4.11 8.80
C PRO A 196 -32.31 -5.48 8.53
N VAL A 197 -32.76 -5.71 7.29
CA VAL A 197 -33.25 -7.02 6.80
C VAL A 197 -32.13 -7.99 6.46
#